data_AF-A0A7G2CS08-F1
#
_entry.id   AF-A0A7G2CS08-F1
#
_cell.length_a   1.000
_cell.length_b   1.000
_cell.length_c   1.000
_cell.angle_alpha   90.00
_cell.angle_beta   90.00
_cell.angle_gamma   90.00
#
_symmetry.space_group_name_H-M   'P 1'
#
loop_
_entity.id
_entity.type
_entity.pdbx_description
1 polymer ?
#
loop_
_entity_poly.entity_id
_entity_poly.type
_entity_poly.pdbx_seq_one_letter_code
_entity_poly.pdbx_strand_id
1 'polypeptide(L)'
;MRVLDGLEEVYRQDDSAQIRIGKSRDTTANKVRFCMSGEVIQTKQAAPLPTQFSLFAWQTREKEAEEQRRVLLQRIADLESDERLEREDIISFSLAQLNGVYSWFISASRNQFKQEEANLLQLNILEEQVSARIKLYEAELEEREEQLKEAARRAWKEEMLQRKELEEELARRAEWKKAQEKRLSAALTFIVVQEKDARRELEAEEPVDFVRLVEKEKEDRVAAEKAAYEAWLATPEGIAFEEENKKKEKKREKLRKQREAEQKRIIAACRHGPGGSSVFAGDNPADKCFSCGFIWDEESSLYIPVNVAGKRKSSALLLSIAEKKGT
;
A
#
# COMPACT_ATOMS: atom_id res chain seq x y z
N MET A 1 37.24 20.22 3.42
CA MET A 1 38.33 19.25 3.68
C MET A 1 39.28 19.36 2.50
N ARG A 2 40.47 19.93 2.74
CA ARG A 2 41.70 20.03 1.90
C ARG A 2 41.51 20.15 0.38
N VAL A 3 41.98 21.26 -0.21
CA VAL A 3 43.25 21.38 -0.96
C VAL A 3 43.31 22.82 -1.49
N LEU A 4 44.09 23.69 -0.84
CA LEU A 4 44.67 24.90 -1.43
C LEU A 4 46.00 25.14 -0.72
N ASP A 5 47.06 24.54 -1.26
CA ASP A 5 48.44 24.90 -0.96
C ASP A 5 49.20 24.85 -2.29
N GLY A 6 49.94 25.91 -2.58
CA GLY A 6 50.97 25.95 -3.60
C GLY A 6 50.62 26.81 -4.82
N LEU A 7 51.09 28.06 -4.80
CA LEU A 7 51.81 28.71 -5.90
C LEU A 7 52.15 30.16 -5.52
N GLU A 8 53.08 30.32 -4.58
CA GLU A 8 53.95 31.50 -4.48
C GLU A 8 55.37 30.97 -4.42
N GLU A 9 56.18 31.32 -5.43
CA GLU A 9 57.65 31.38 -5.46
C GLU A 9 58.18 31.02 -6.86
N VAL A 10 58.29 32.02 -7.75
CA VAL A 10 59.33 32.00 -8.79
C VAL A 10 59.74 33.45 -9.09
N TYR A 11 61.05 33.66 -9.22
CA TYR A 11 61.78 34.85 -9.67
C TYR A 11 62.27 35.85 -8.60
N ARG A 12 63.32 35.43 -7.90
CA ARG A 12 64.47 36.31 -7.65
C ARG A 12 65.76 35.51 -7.60
N GLN A 13 66.51 35.53 -8.70
CA GLN A 13 67.93 35.20 -8.70
C GLN A 13 68.66 36.08 -9.73
N ASP A 14 69.56 36.88 -9.16
CA ASP A 14 70.88 37.32 -9.61
C ASP A 14 71.26 37.22 -11.09
N ASP A 15 71.73 38.34 -11.64
CA ASP A 15 73.05 38.45 -12.27
C ASP A 15 73.32 39.94 -12.59
N SER A 16 74.24 40.59 -11.87
CA SER A 16 75.67 40.70 -12.18
C SER A 16 75.99 41.80 -13.22
N ALA A 17 76.78 42.80 -12.79
CA ALA A 17 77.83 43.42 -13.62
C ALA A 17 78.57 44.49 -12.80
N GLN A 18 79.67 44.05 -12.17
CA GLN A 18 80.79 44.92 -11.84
C GLN A 18 81.38 45.48 -13.15
N ILE A 19 81.53 46.81 -13.24
CA ILE A 19 82.50 47.40 -14.17
C ILE A 19 83.56 48.10 -13.35
N ARG A 20 84.73 47.44 -13.31
CA ARG A 20 86.04 48.02 -13.00
C ARG A 20 86.39 49.01 -14.11
N ILE A 21 86.80 50.21 -13.77
CA ILE A 21 87.75 50.97 -14.59
C ILE A 21 88.94 51.28 -13.69
N GLY A 22 90.03 50.56 -13.93
CA GLY A 22 91.34 50.88 -13.43
C GLY A 22 92.21 51.38 -14.58
N LYS A 23 93.22 52.16 -14.18
CA LYS A 23 94.54 52.35 -14.82
C LYS A 23 94.65 53.31 -16.02
N SER A 24 95.25 54.46 -15.74
CA SER A 24 96.71 54.70 -15.87
C SER A 24 97.18 55.74 -16.89
N ARG A 25 98.25 56.42 -16.45
CA ARG A 25 99.37 57.06 -17.17
C ARG A 25 99.11 58.46 -17.75
N ASP A 26 99.77 59.47 -17.18
CA ASP A 26 101.18 59.86 -17.41
C ASP A 26 101.35 60.31 -18.86
N THR A 27 101.47 61.59 -19.19
CA THR A 27 102.68 62.46 -19.16
C THR A 27 102.33 63.60 -20.15
N THR A 28 102.81 64.84 -20.07
CA THR A 28 104.20 65.27 -20.16
C THR A 28 104.32 66.72 -19.71
N ALA A 29 105.28 66.96 -18.82
CA ALA A 29 105.92 68.26 -18.67
C ALA A 29 106.62 68.64 -19.98
N ASN A 30 106.46 69.88 -20.45
CA ASN A 30 107.40 70.50 -21.37
C ASN A 30 108.10 71.64 -20.66
N LYS A 31 109.31 71.30 -20.20
CA LYS A 31 110.35 72.20 -19.71
C LYS A 31 111.28 72.41 -20.90
N VAL A 32 111.37 73.62 -21.43
CA VAL A 32 112.47 74.00 -22.33
C VAL A 32 113.41 74.90 -21.55
N ARG A 33 114.57 74.33 -21.20
CA ARG A 33 115.82 75.02 -20.81
C ARG A 33 116.79 74.84 -21.97
N PHE A 34 117.49 75.90 -22.37
CA PHE A 34 118.88 75.91 -22.87
C PHE A 34 119.30 77.40 -22.80
N CYS A 35 120.20 77.84 -21.90
CA CYS A 35 121.68 77.71 -21.87
C CYS A 35 122.36 78.32 -23.11
N MET A 36 123.50 79.02 -23.09
CA MET A 36 124.39 79.65 -22.10
C MET A 36 125.46 80.38 -22.93
N SER A 37 125.88 81.58 -22.52
CA SER A 37 127.24 82.18 -22.64
C SER A 37 127.08 83.70 -22.43
N GLY A 38 127.85 84.44 -21.64
CA GLY A 38 129.22 84.25 -21.18
C GLY A 38 130.17 85.06 -22.05
N GLU A 39 130.34 86.37 -21.77
CA GLU A 39 131.58 87.18 -21.90
C GLU A 39 131.27 88.67 -21.58
N VAL A 40 131.86 89.23 -20.53
CA VAL A 40 133.13 89.99 -20.45
C VAL A 40 133.03 91.45 -20.94
N ILE A 41 133.04 92.33 -19.94
CA ILE A 41 133.56 93.70 -19.84
C ILE A 41 133.97 94.39 -21.17
N GLN A 42 133.23 95.44 -21.54
CA GLN A 42 133.81 96.62 -22.17
C GLN A 42 133.36 97.90 -21.45
N THR A 43 134.38 98.69 -21.15
CA THR A 43 134.28 100.06 -20.66
C THR A 43 134.04 101.01 -21.84
N LYS A 44 133.50 102.19 -21.51
CA LYS A 44 133.39 103.39 -22.36
C LYS A 44 132.38 103.27 -23.50
N GLN A 45 131.33 104.09 -23.45
CA GLN A 45 131.35 105.42 -24.06
C GLN A 45 129.99 106.07 -23.79
N ALA A 46 130.04 107.37 -23.48
CA ALA A 46 128.88 108.22 -23.38
C ALA A 46 128.06 108.10 -24.68
N ALA A 47 126.90 107.42 -24.60
CA ALA A 47 125.87 107.57 -25.59
C ALA A 47 125.12 108.87 -25.29
N PRO A 48 124.88 109.70 -26.32
CA PRO A 48 124.54 111.10 -26.18
C PRO A 48 123.21 111.29 -25.46
N LEU A 49 123.07 112.44 -24.79
CA LEU A 49 121.78 113.02 -24.42
C LEU A 49 120.77 112.75 -25.54
N PRO A 50 119.55 112.28 -25.23
CA PRO A 50 118.53 112.11 -26.25
C PRO A 50 118.33 113.45 -26.95
N THR A 51 118.86 113.57 -28.17
CA THR A 51 118.39 114.55 -29.13
C THR A 51 116.89 114.29 -29.30
N GLN A 52 116.09 115.34 -29.53
CA GLN A 52 114.62 115.28 -29.55
C GLN A 52 114.02 114.11 -30.36
N PHE A 53 114.78 113.50 -31.27
CA PHE A 53 114.42 112.30 -32.02
C PHE A 53 114.36 110.98 -31.24
N SER A 54 115.19 110.72 -30.21
CA SER A 54 115.22 109.39 -29.55
C SER A 54 114.16 109.21 -28.45
N LEU A 55 113.73 110.30 -27.81
CA LEU A 55 112.56 110.34 -26.94
C LEU A 55 111.27 110.10 -27.73
N PHE A 56 111.22 110.59 -28.96
CA PHE A 56 110.10 110.38 -29.88
C PHE A 56 109.96 108.90 -30.28
N ALA A 57 111.07 108.23 -30.61
CA ALA A 57 111.08 106.82 -30.98
C ALA A 57 110.67 105.87 -29.83
N TRP A 58 111.00 106.22 -28.58
CA TRP A 58 110.58 105.46 -27.39
C TRP A 58 109.11 105.72 -27.06
N GLN A 59 108.64 106.98 -27.12
CA GLN A 59 107.23 107.33 -26.95
C GLN A 59 106.33 106.69 -28.03
N THR A 60 106.79 106.55 -29.28
CA THR A 60 106.05 105.81 -30.31
C THR A 60 105.97 104.32 -30.02
N ARG A 61 107.06 103.69 -29.54
CA ARG A 61 107.05 102.26 -29.15
C ARG A 61 106.20 101.99 -27.93
N GLU A 62 106.17 102.92 -26.97
CA GLU A 62 105.33 102.82 -25.78
C GLU A 62 103.84 102.99 -26.14
N LYS A 63 103.51 103.93 -27.03
CA LYS A 63 102.16 104.05 -27.61
C LYS A 63 101.75 102.82 -28.41
N GLU A 64 102.64 102.25 -29.21
CA GLU A 64 102.39 101.00 -29.95
C GLU A 64 102.17 99.81 -28.99
N ALA A 65 102.93 99.73 -27.88
CA ALA A 65 102.76 98.70 -26.87
C ALA A 65 101.48 98.87 -26.04
N GLU A 66 101.08 100.10 -25.72
CA GLU A 66 99.79 100.41 -25.09
C GLU A 66 98.61 100.08 -26.01
N GLU A 67 98.73 100.39 -27.30
CA GLU A 67 97.73 100.05 -28.30
C GLU A 67 97.62 98.54 -28.48
N GLN A 68 98.74 97.82 -28.54
CA GLN A 68 98.75 96.35 -28.54
C GLN A 68 98.11 95.76 -27.27
N ARG A 69 98.35 96.36 -26.09
CA ARG A 69 97.69 95.94 -24.85
C ARG A 69 96.19 96.20 -24.88
N ARG A 70 95.73 97.35 -25.42
CA ARG A 70 94.30 97.62 -25.59
C ARG A 70 93.65 96.62 -26.52
N VAL A 71 94.25 96.34 -27.67
CA VAL A 71 93.75 95.36 -28.62
C VAL A 71 93.69 93.96 -28.01
N LEU A 72 94.71 93.57 -27.21
CA LEU A 72 94.70 92.30 -26.50
C LEU A 72 93.62 92.24 -25.41
N LEU A 73 93.43 93.29 -24.62
CA LEU A 73 92.39 93.35 -23.59
C LEU A 73 90.98 93.35 -24.20
N GLN A 74 90.79 94.07 -25.30
CA GLN A 74 89.55 94.06 -26.08
C GLN A 74 89.26 92.64 -26.57
N ARG A 75 90.27 91.97 -27.15
CA ARG A 75 90.14 90.59 -27.64
C ARG A 75 89.86 89.58 -26.52
N ILE A 76 90.44 89.76 -25.34
CA ILE A 76 90.14 88.94 -24.16
C ILE A 76 88.69 89.17 -23.72
N ALA A 77 88.24 90.42 -23.65
CA ALA A 77 86.87 90.75 -23.28
C ALA A 77 85.84 90.22 -24.30
N ASP A 78 86.15 90.29 -25.59
CA ASP A 78 85.31 89.73 -26.66
C ASP A 78 85.23 88.21 -26.54
N LEU A 79 86.36 87.52 -26.30
CA LEU A 79 86.39 86.07 -26.07
C LEU A 79 85.62 85.65 -24.81
N GLU A 80 85.73 86.39 -23.71
CA GLU A 80 84.95 86.13 -22.49
C GLU A 80 83.45 86.35 -22.72
N SER A 81 83.08 87.31 -23.57
CA SER A 81 81.68 87.54 -23.94
C SER A 81 81.14 86.43 -24.84
N ASP A 82 81.91 86.01 -25.84
CA ASP A 82 81.56 84.91 -26.74
C ASP A 82 81.44 83.59 -25.96
N GLU A 83 82.40 83.29 -25.06
CA GLU A 83 82.34 82.09 -24.21
C GLU A 83 81.12 82.12 -23.27
N ARG A 84 80.75 83.29 -22.74
CA ARG A 84 79.53 83.44 -21.92
C ARG A 84 78.27 83.14 -22.76
N LEU A 85 78.18 83.69 -23.97
CA LEU A 85 77.05 83.44 -24.88
C LEU A 85 76.97 81.96 -25.28
N GLU A 86 78.09 81.32 -25.62
CA GLU A 86 78.13 79.89 -25.92
C GLU A 86 77.70 79.04 -24.71
N ARG A 87 78.10 79.41 -23.50
CA ARG A 87 77.65 78.74 -22.26
C ARG A 87 76.15 78.94 -22.03
N GLU A 88 75.62 80.13 -22.25
CA GLU A 88 74.18 80.43 -22.16
C GLU A 88 73.38 79.65 -23.20
N ASP A 89 73.90 79.51 -24.43
CA ASP A 89 73.31 78.70 -25.49
C ASP A 89 73.32 77.21 -25.13
N ILE A 90 74.42 76.69 -24.58
CA ILE A 90 74.49 75.31 -24.10
C ILE A 90 73.48 75.07 -22.96
N ILE A 91 73.38 76.00 -22.01
CA ILE A 91 72.44 75.90 -20.88
C ILE A 91 71.00 75.97 -21.38
N SER A 92 70.67 76.93 -22.25
CA SER A 92 69.32 77.09 -22.78
C SER A 92 68.89 75.89 -23.63
N PHE A 93 69.79 75.35 -24.45
CA PHE A 93 69.57 74.14 -25.23
C PHE A 93 69.36 72.92 -24.32
N SER A 94 70.18 72.77 -23.27
CA SER A 94 70.05 71.67 -22.31
C SER A 94 68.74 71.76 -21.52
N LEU A 95 68.33 72.95 -21.11
CA LEU A 95 67.04 73.19 -20.46
C LEU A 95 65.86 72.93 -21.40
N ALA A 96 65.97 73.29 -22.67
CA ALA A 96 64.97 72.98 -23.68
C ALA A 96 64.82 71.46 -23.88
N GLN A 97 65.92 70.71 -23.93
CA GLN A 97 65.89 69.25 -23.99
C GLN A 97 65.26 68.65 -22.74
N LEU A 98 65.64 69.11 -21.54
CA LEU A 98 65.07 68.63 -20.28
C LEU A 98 63.56 68.90 -20.22
N ASN A 99 63.10 70.07 -20.64
CA ASN A 99 61.67 70.39 -20.74
C ASN A 99 60.95 69.52 -21.78
N GLY A 100 61.60 69.21 -22.90
CA GLY A 100 61.08 68.26 -23.90
C GLY A 100 60.89 66.86 -23.33
N VAL A 101 61.89 66.34 -22.62
CA VAL A 101 61.81 65.02 -21.95
C VAL A 101 60.75 65.03 -20.84
N TYR A 102 60.70 66.08 -20.03
CA TYR A 102 59.74 66.19 -18.93
C TYR A 102 58.28 66.30 -19.43
N SER A 103 58.04 67.11 -20.47
CA SER A 103 56.71 67.23 -21.08
C SER A 103 56.25 65.93 -21.75
N TRP A 104 57.16 65.23 -22.43
CA TRP A 104 56.89 63.89 -22.96
C TRP A 104 56.53 62.91 -21.84
N PHE A 105 57.31 62.85 -20.77
CA PHE A 105 57.07 61.96 -19.63
C PHE A 105 55.70 62.20 -18.99
N ILE A 106 55.32 63.46 -18.75
CA ILE A 106 53.99 63.82 -18.22
C ILE A 106 52.88 63.35 -19.17
N SER A 107 53.04 63.60 -20.47
CA SER A 107 52.03 63.23 -21.47
C SER A 107 51.85 61.71 -21.58
N ALA A 108 52.96 60.95 -21.57
CA ALA A 108 52.96 59.50 -21.60
C ALA A 108 52.28 58.91 -20.35
N SER A 109 52.65 59.42 -19.18
CA SER A 109 52.06 59.01 -17.90
C SER A 109 50.55 59.27 -17.86
N ARG A 110 50.11 60.46 -18.30
CA ARG A 110 48.68 60.82 -18.35
C ARG A 110 47.89 59.94 -19.31
N ASN A 111 48.47 59.53 -20.44
CA ASN A 111 47.82 58.62 -21.38
C ASN A 111 47.73 57.20 -20.82
N GLN A 112 48.75 56.73 -20.10
CA GLN A 112 48.71 55.43 -19.42
C GLN A 112 47.61 55.39 -18.36
N PHE A 113 47.52 56.42 -17.50
CA PHE A 113 46.43 56.51 -16.51
C PHE A 113 45.04 56.50 -17.14
N LYS A 114 44.83 57.23 -18.25
CA LYS A 114 43.56 57.20 -18.98
C LYS A 114 43.23 55.83 -19.55
N GLN A 115 44.24 55.09 -20.01
CA GLN A 115 44.06 53.76 -20.56
C GLN A 115 43.73 52.74 -19.46
N GLU A 116 44.39 52.83 -18.30
CA GLU A 116 44.06 52.03 -17.11
C GLU A 116 42.65 52.33 -16.59
N GLU A 117 42.27 53.62 -16.52
CA GLU A 117 40.91 54.04 -16.14
C GLU A 117 39.85 53.53 -17.11
N ALA A 118 40.11 53.57 -18.42
CA ALA A 118 39.23 53.00 -19.43
C ALA A 118 39.09 51.47 -19.30
N ASN A 119 40.19 50.76 -19.02
CA ASN A 119 40.16 49.31 -18.79
C ASN A 119 39.38 48.96 -17.51
N LEU A 120 39.55 49.72 -16.43
CA LEU A 120 38.78 49.55 -15.19
C LEU A 120 37.27 49.77 -15.42
N LEU A 121 36.90 50.78 -16.21
CA LEU A 121 35.50 51.01 -16.58
C LEU A 121 34.92 49.81 -17.35
N GLN A 122 35.69 49.23 -18.28
CA GLN A 122 35.26 48.05 -19.03
C GLN A 122 35.10 46.82 -18.12
N LEU A 123 36.02 46.63 -17.17
CA LEU A 123 35.93 45.54 -16.19
C LEU A 123 34.71 45.70 -15.28
N ASN A 124 34.42 46.92 -14.80
CA ASN A 124 33.24 47.19 -13.99
C ASN A 124 31.94 46.91 -14.76
N ILE A 125 31.86 47.32 -16.05
CA ILE A 125 30.70 47.02 -16.90
C ILE A 125 30.52 45.50 -17.07
N LEU A 126 31.61 44.76 -17.27
CA LEU A 126 31.57 43.30 -17.36
C LEU A 126 31.13 42.67 -16.04
N GLU A 127 31.63 43.15 -14.91
CA GLU A 127 31.25 42.68 -13.57
C GLU A 127 29.75 42.93 -13.29
N GLU A 128 29.24 44.10 -13.66
CA GLU A 128 27.80 44.42 -13.57
C GLU A 128 26.96 43.50 -14.47
N GLN A 129 27.38 43.24 -15.70
CA GLN A 129 26.69 42.33 -16.62
C GLN A 129 26.67 40.89 -16.12
N VAL A 130 27.80 40.41 -15.58
CA VAL A 130 27.89 39.06 -15.00
C VAL A 130 27.00 38.97 -13.76
N SER A 131 27.05 39.96 -12.88
CA SER A 131 26.22 40.02 -11.68
C SER A 131 24.73 40.06 -12.00
N ALA A 132 24.33 40.82 -13.03
CA ALA A 132 22.94 40.87 -13.50
C ALA A 132 22.48 39.51 -14.06
N ARG A 133 23.35 38.81 -14.81
CA ARG A 133 23.07 37.46 -15.32
C ARG A 133 22.92 36.43 -14.21
N ILE A 134 23.78 36.48 -13.18
CA ILE A 134 23.68 35.57 -12.03
C ILE A 134 22.34 35.76 -11.32
N LYS A 135 21.95 37.02 -11.04
CA LYS A 135 20.67 37.33 -10.39
C LYS A 135 19.46 36.84 -11.20
N LEU A 136 19.49 36.98 -12.53
CA LEU A 136 18.44 36.46 -13.40
C LEU A 136 18.36 34.94 -13.32
N TYR A 137 19.51 34.26 -13.39
CA TYR A 137 19.56 32.80 -13.30
C TYR A 137 19.11 32.26 -11.94
N GLU A 138 19.48 32.93 -10.85
CA GLU A 138 19.00 32.60 -9.50
C GLU A 138 17.47 32.76 -9.40
N ALA A 139 16.90 33.85 -9.93
CA ALA A 139 15.46 34.06 -9.95
C ALA A 139 14.73 33.00 -10.81
N GLU A 140 15.27 32.65 -11.98
CA GLU A 140 14.72 31.57 -12.83
C GLU A 140 14.77 30.21 -12.13
N LEU A 141 15.84 29.92 -11.39
CA LEU A 141 15.96 28.69 -10.60
C LEU A 141 14.94 28.67 -9.46
N GLU A 142 14.80 29.76 -8.71
CA GLU A 142 13.83 29.86 -7.63
C GLU A 142 12.39 29.67 -8.14
N GLU A 143 12.04 30.31 -9.26
CA GLU A 143 10.73 30.14 -9.88
C GLU A 143 10.50 28.68 -10.30
N ARG A 144 11.49 28.06 -10.94
CA ARG A 144 11.41 26.66 -11.37
C ARG A 144 11.28 25.70 -10.19
N GLU A 145 12.02 25.93 -9.11
CA GLU A 145 11.91 25.13 -7.89
C GLU A 145 10.52 25.26 -7.27
N GLU A 146 9.94 26.46 -7.24
CA GLU A 146 8.60 26.63 -6.69
C GLU A 146 7.53 25.96 -7.55
N GLN A 147 7.64 26.04 -8.89
CA GLN A 147 6.76 25.31 -9.81
C GLN A 147 6.84 23.78 -9.59
N LEU A 148 8.04 23.24 -9.37
CA LEU A 148 8.23 21.82 -9.06
C LEU A 148 7.63 21.44 -7.71
N LYS A 149 7.79 22.27 -6.68
CA LYS A 149 7.18 22.06 -5.36
C LYS A 149 5.66 22.09 -5.47
N GLU A 150 5.08 23.02 -6.23
CA GLU A 150 3.64 23.07 -6.48
C GLU A 150 3.11 21.85 -7.25
N ALA A 151 3.83 21.42 -8.28
CA ALA A 151 3.49 20.20 -9.02
C ALA A 151 3.52 18.97 -8.11
N ALA A 152 4.55 18.83 -7.27
CA ALA A 152 4.66 17.74 -6.30
C ALA A 152 3.53 17.78 -5.26
N ARG A 153 3.18 18.98 -4.75
CA ARG A 153 2.05 19.16 -3.82
C ARG A 153 0.72 18.76 -4.46
N ARG A 154 0.51 19.07 -5.75
CA ARG A 154 -0.69 18.67 -6.50
C ARG A 154 -0.74 17.16 -6.71
N ALA A 155 0.34 16.57 -7.21
CA ALA A 155 0.44 15.12 -7.42
C ALA A 155 0.20 14.34 -6.11
N TRP A 156 0.77 14.79 -5.00
CA TRP A 156 0.55 14.17 -3.70
C TRP A 156 -0.91 14.28 -3.24
N LYS A 157 -1.57 15.42 -3.44
CA LYS A 157 -3.00 15.58 -3.13
C LYS A 157 -3.87 14.64 -3.95
N GLU A 158 -3.58 14.51 -5.25
CA GLU A 158 -4.29 13.59 -6.14
C GLU A 158 -4.09 12.13 -5.73
N GLU A 159 -2.86 11.71 -5.41
CA GLU A 159 -2.56 10.37 -4.90
C GLU A 159 -3.32 10.09 -3.60
N MET A 160 -3.34 11.05 -2.67
CA MET A 160 -4.07 10.91 -1.41
C MET A 160 -5.59 10.83 -1.60
N LEU A 161 -6.15 11.53 -2.59
CA LEU A 161 -7.56 11.42 -2.96
C LEU A 161 -7.87 10.04 -3.56
N GLN A 162 -7.07 9.59 -4.53
CA GLN A 162 -7.22 8.27 -5.14
C GLN A 162 -7.11 7.15 -4.09
N ARG A 163 -6.21 7.28 -3.13
CA ARG A 163 -6.06 6.32 -2.04
C ARG A 163 -7.30 6.27 -1.15
N LYS A 164 -7.88 7.43 -0.80
CA LYS A 164 -9.13 7.50 -0.04
C LYS A 164 -10.30 6.90 -0.81
N GLU A 165 -10.43 7.24 -2.09
CA GLU A 165 -11.48 6.68 -2.96
C GLU A 165 -11.37 5.15 -3.06
N LEU A 166 -10.14 4.63 -3.20
CA LEU A 166 -9.87 3.20 -3.20
C LEU A 166 -10.23 2.54 -1.86
N GLU A 167 -9.86 3.16 -0.73
CA GLU A 167 -10.22 2.67 0.61
C GLU A 167 -11.75 2.63 0.80
N GLU A 168 -12.46 3.68 0.39
CA GLU A 168 -13.93 3.73 0.42
C GLU A 168 -14.57 2.69 -0.51
N GLU A 169 -14.00 2.47 -1.69
CA GLU A 169 -14.46 1.42 -2.61
C GLU A 169 -14.25 0.02 -2.01
N LEU A 170 -13.08 -0.26 -1.43
CA LEU A 170 -12.80 -1.52 -0.78
C LEU A 170 -13.73 -1.77 0.41
N ALA A 171 -14.01 -0.74 1.21
CA ALA A 171 -14.96 -0.82 2.31
C ALA A 171 -16.38 -1.17 1.79
N ARG A 172 -16.87 -0.45 0.76
CA ARG A 172 -18.17 -0.73 0.14
C ARG A 172 -18.24 -2.15 -0.46
N ARG A 173 -17.18 -2.61 -1.12
CA ARG A 173 -17.09 -3.98 -1.66
C ARG A 173 -17.12 -5.04 -0.54
N ALA A 174 -16.45 -4.79 0.58
CA ALA A 174 -16.46 -5.69 1.73
C ALA A 174 -17.85 -5.78 2.37
N GLU A 175 -18.54 -4.65 2.55
CA GLU A 175 -19.92 -4.62 3.05
C GLU A 175 -20.89 -5.34 2.11
N TRP A 176 -20.77 -5.10 0.80
CA TRP A 176 -21.56 -5.78 -0.21
C TRP A 176 -21.33 -7.30 -0.17
N LYS A 177 -20.07 -7.75 -0.11
CA LYS A 177 -19.73 -9.17 0.00
C LYS A 177 -20.37 -9.81 1.23
N LYS A 178 -20.26 -9.15 2.40
CA LYS A 178 -20.88 -9.62 3.64
C LYS A 178 -22.40 -9.69 3.53
N ALA A 179 -23.04 -8.75 2.84
CA ALA A 179 -24.47 -8.79 2.58
C ALA A 179 -24.87 -9.95 1.66
N GLN A 180 -24.09 -10.23 0.60
CA GLN A 180 -24.34 -11.36 -0.28
C GLN A 180 -24.14 -12.71 0.42
N GLU A 181 -23.09 -12.85 1.23
CA GLU A 181 -22.86 -14.05 2.03
C GLU A 181 -24.03 -14.33 2.98
N LYS A 182 -24.58 -13.30 3.64
CA LYS A 182 -25.78 -13.42 4.47
C LYS A 182 -27.00 -13.85 3.66
N ARG A 183 -27.23 -13.26 2.48
CA ARG A 183 -28.34 -13.63 1.59
C ARG A 183 -28.23 -15.06 1.12
N LEU A 184 -27.02 -15.49 0.71
CA LEU A 184 -26.75 -16.85 0.29
C LEU A 184 -27.00 -17.84 1.43
N SER A 185 -26.48 -17.55 2.63
CA SER A 185 -26.70 -18.38 3.82
C SER A 185 -28.18 -18.49 4.18
N ALA A 186 -28.94 -17.39 4.10
CA ALA A 186 -30.38 -17.39 4.32
C ALA A 186 -31.12 -18.21 3.24
N ALA A 187 -30.75 -18.08 1.96
CA ALA A 187 -31.33 -18.85 0.87
C ALA A 187 -31.06 -20.36 1.02
N LEU A 188 -29.83 -20.75 1.37
CA LEU A 188 -29.49 -22.14 1.66
C LEU A 188 -30.28 -22.68 2.84
N THR A 189 -30.39 -21.90 3.92
CA THR A 189 -31.20 -22.27 5.08
C THR A 189 -32.66 -22.48 4.69
N PHE A 190 -33.23 -21.58 3.89
CA PHE A 190 -34.59 -21.71 3.39
C PHE A 190 -34.78 -22.99 2.58
N ILE A 191 -33.88 -23.29 1.64
CA ILE A 191 -33.95 -24.52 0.82
C ILE A 191 -33.89 -25.76 1.71
N VAL A 192 -32.95 -25.82 2.65
CA VAL A 192 -32.79 -26.96 3.57
C VAL A 192 -34.03 -27.16 4.44
N VAL A 193 -34.62 -26.07 4.94
CA VAL A 193 -35.86 -26.15 5.73
C VAL A 193 -37.02 -26.63 4.88
N GLN A 194 -37.19 -26.10 3.66
CA GLN A 194 -38.25 -26.53 2.75
C GLN A 194 -38.11 -28.02 2.37
N GLU A 195 -36.90 -28.48 2.05
CA GLU A 195 -36.68 -29.91 1.77
C GLU A 195 -36.98 -30.78 2.99
N LYS A 196 -36.59 -30.33 4.19
CA LYS A 196 -36.85 -31.07 5.42
C LYS A 196 -38.34 -31.15 5.72
N ASP A 197 -39.07 -30.06 5.54
CA ASP A 197 -40.51 -30.03 5.78
C ASP A 197 -41.26 -30.88 4.75
N ALA A 198 -40.88 -30.80 3.46
CA ALA A 198 -41.43 -31.68 2.42
C ALA A 198 -41.16 -33.17 2.70
N ARG A 199 -39.96 -33.53 3.17
CA ARG A 199 -39.65 -34.92 3.58
C ARG A 199 -40.52 -35.36 4.76
N ARG A 200 -40.75 -34.49 5.75
CA ARG A 200 -41.61 -34.79 6.90
C ARG A 200 -43.06 -34.99 6.50
N GLU A 201 -43.56 -34.20 5.55
CA GLU A 201 -44.90 -34.37 5.00
C GLU A 201 -45.04 -35.73 4.33
N LEU A 202 -44.07 -36.12 3.48
CA LEU A 202 -44.05 -37.45 2.84
C LEU A 202 -43.94 -38.59 3.86
N GLU A 203 -43.06 -38.46 4.86
CA GLU A 203 -42.91 -39.44 5.94
C GLU A 203 -44.18 -39.54 6.82
N ALA A 204 -44.97 -38.47 6.92
CA ALA A 204 -46.24 -38.49 7.66
C ALA A 204 -47.38 -39.13 6.87
N GLU A 205 -47.33 -39.08 5.54
CA GLU A 205 -48.31 -39.74 4.65
C GLU A 205 -48.09 -41.25 4.56
N GLU A 206 -46.84 -41.72 4.56
CA GLU A 206 -46.48 -43.15 4.48
C GLU A 206 -47.22 -44.07 5.48
N PRO A 207 -47.31 -43.78 6.80
CA PRO A 207 -48.02 -44.64 7.73
C PRO A 207 -49.53 -44.65 7.49
N VAL A 208 -50.11 -43.53 7.03
CA VAL A 208 -51.54 -43.43 6.71
C VAL A 208 -51.86 -44.28 5.50
N ASP A 209 -51.03 -44.20 4.46
CA ASP A 209 -51.17 -45.00 3.25
C ASP A 209 -50.94 -46.49 3.53
N PHE A 210 -49.99 -46.83 4.40
CA PHE A 210 -49.77 -48.21 4.83
C PHE A 210 -50.97 -48.77 5.60
N VAL A 211 -51.53 -48.01 6.55
CA VAL A 211 -52.75 -48.42 7.28
C VAL A 211 -53.91 -48.62 6.31
N ARG A 212 -54.11 -47.68 5.37
CA ARG A 212 -55.15 -47.77 4.36
C ARG A 212 -54.97 -48.99 3.45
N LEU A 213 -53.74 -49.33 3.09
CA LEU A 213 -53.42 -50.52 2.30
C LEU A 213 -53.77 -51.80 3.07
N VAL A 214 -53.42 -51.88 4.36
CA VAL A 214 -53.72 -53.03 5.21
C VAL A 214 -55.22 -53.19 5.45
N GLU A 215 -55.95 -52.08 5.65
CA GLU A 215 -57.41 -52.10 5.76
C GLU A 215 -58.05 -52.60 4.46
N LYS A 216 -57.60 -52.09 3.32
CA LYS A 216 -58.07 -52.54 2.01
C LYS A 216 -57.76 -54.02 1.77
N GLU A 217 -56.57 -54.50 2.12
CA GLU A 217 -56.22 -55.93 1.99
C GLU A 217 -57.14 -56.81 2.85
N LYS A 218 -57.50 -56.37 4.07
CA LYS A 218 -58.45 -57.10 4.92
C LYS A 218 -59.84 -57.14 4.29
N GLU A 219 -60.33 -56.03 3.77
CA GLU A 219 -61.61 -55.95 3.07
C GLU A 219 -61.63 -56.85 1.84
N ASP A 220 -60.58 -56.79 1.01
CA ASP A 220 -60.41 -57.61 -0.19
C ASP A 220 -60.34 -59.10 0.17
N ARG A 221 -59.65 -59.47 1.28
CA ARG A 221 -59.61 -60.86 1.76
C ARG A 221 -60.97 -61.35 2.21
N VAL A 222 -61.70 -60.55 3.00
CA VAL A 222 -63.06 -60.91 3.45
C VAL A 222 -64.00 -61.06 2.25
N ALA A 223 -63.91 -60.17 1.26
CA ALA A 223 -64.68 -60.25 0.04
C ALA A 223 -64.34 -61.51 -0.77
N ALA A 224 -63.06 -61.84 -0.90
CA ALA A 224 -62.58 -63.05 -1.58
C ALA A 224 -63.02 -64.33 -0.86
N GLU A 225 -62.89 -64.39 0.47
CA GLU A 225 -63.35 -65.50 1.29
C GLU A 225 -64.87 -65.71 1.15
N LYS A 226 -65.65 -64.62 1.19
CA LYS A 226 -67.10 -64.67 0.98
C LYS A 226 -67.44 -65.19 -0.42
N ALA A 227 -66.80 -64.67 -1.46
CA ALA A 227 -67.02 -65.12 -2.83
C ALA A 227 -66.63 -66.60 -3.02
N ALA A 228 -65.53 -67.04 -2.42
CA ALA A 228 -65.10 -68.44 -2.44
C ALA A 228 -66.09 -69.36 -1.71
N TYR A 229 -66.61 -68.91 -0.56
CA TYR A 229 -67.62 -69.64 0.18
C TYR A 229 -68.94 -69.76 -0.58
N GLU A 230 -69.42 -68.66 -1.18
CA GLU A 230 -70.62 -68.65 -2.03
C GLU A 230 -70.44 -69.56 -3.25
N ALA A 231 -69.27 -69.53 -3.89
CA ALA A 231 -68.93 -70.43 -4.98
C ALA A 231 -68.90 -71.91 -4.54
N TRP A 232 -68.34 -72.20 -3.35
CA TRP A 232 -68.34 -73.55 -2.79
C TRP A 232 -69.76 -74.05 -2.50
N LEU A 233 -70.63 -73.20 -1.92
CA LEU A 233 -72.04 -73.55 -1.69
C LEU A 233 -72.79 -73.83 -2.99
N ALA A 234 -72.39 -73.21 -4.11
CA ALA A 234 -72.96 -73.48 -5.42
C ALA A 234 -72.47 -74.81 -6.04
N THR A 235 -71.45 -75.46 -5.48
CA THR A 235 -71.00 -76.78 -5.94
C THR A 235 -71.99 -77.89 -5.53
N PRO A 236 -72.04 -79.03 -6.25
CA PRO A 236 -72.89 -80.15 -5.87
C PRO A 236 -72.66 -80.65 -4.43
N GLU A 237 -71.40 -80.59 -3.96
CA GLU A 237 -71.02 -80.99 -2.60
C GLU A 237 -71.55 -79.99 -1.54
N GLY A 238 -71.44 -78.69 -1.81
CA GLY A 238 -71.98 -77.63 -0.96
C GLY A 238 -73.51 -77.71 -0.82
N ILE A 239 -74.22 -77.93 -1.94
CA ILE A 239 -75.67 -78.11 -1.94
C ILE A 239 -76.08 -79.33 -1.10
N ALA A 240 -75.39 -80.47 -1.26
CA ALA A 240 -75.65 -81.67 -0.48
C ALA A 240 -75.42 -81.44 1.03
N PHE A 241 -74.37 -80.70 1.39
CA PHE A 241 -74.08 -80.32 2.77
C PHE A 241 -75.16 -79.41 3.37
N GLU A 242 -75.66 -78.43 2.62
CA GLU A 242 -76.78 -77.59 3.07
C GLU A 242 -78.06 -78.39 3.28
N GLU A 243 -78.39 -79.32 2.39
CA GLU A 243 -79.57 -80.17 2.54
C GLU A 243 -79.46 -81.07 3.77
N GLU A 244 -78.26 -81.63 4.03
CA GLU A 244 -78.01 -82.43 5.22
C GLU A 244 -78.15 -81.58 6.50
N ASN A 245 -77.63 -80.35 6.49
CA ASN A 245 -77.79 -79.43 7.61
C ASN A 245 -79.24 -79.02 7.83
N LYS A 246 -80.01 -78.71 6.76
CA LYS A 246 -81.45 -78.44 6.85
C LYS A 246 -82.21 -79.66 7.39
N LYS A 247 -81.82 -80.90 7.02
CA LYS A 247 -82.39 -82.14 7.58
C LYS A 247 -82.04 -82.30 9.06
N LYS A 248 -80.78 -82.05 9.45
CA LYS A 248 -80.32 -82.07 10.85
C LYS A 248 -81.03 -81.01 11.69
N GLU A 249 -81.21 -79.80 11.17
CA GLU A 249 -81.91 -78.71 11.82
C GLU A 249 -83.40 -79.02 11.98
N LYS A 250 -84.08 -79.49 10.93
CA LYS A 250 -85.47 -79.97 11.03
C LYS A 250 -85.61 -81.11 12.04
N LYS A 251 -84.62 -82.01 12.13
CA LYS A 251 -84.59 -83.08 13.14
C LYS A 251 -84.40 -82.51 14.55
N ARG A 252 -83.50 -81.54 14.74
CA ARG A 252 -83.31 -80.84 16.02
C ARG A 252 -84.58 -80.09 16.43
N GLU A 253 -85.23 -79.40 15.50
CA GLU A 253 -86.48 -78.69 15.74
C GLU A 253 -87.63 -79.64 16.09
N LYS A 254 -87.75 -80.76 15.38
CA LYS A 254 -88.74 -81.80 15.71
C LYS A 254 -88.49 -82.38 17.09
N LEU A 255 -87.24 -82.67 17.44
CA LEU A 255 -86.87 -83.15 18.77
C LEU A 255 -87.16 -82.10 19.85
N ARG A 256 -86.91 -80.82 19.57
CA ARG A 256 -87.25 -79.72 20.48
C ARG A 256 -88.76 -79.68 20.75
N LYS A 257 -89.58 -79.70 19.68
CA LYS A 257 -91.05 -79.74 19.79
C LYS A 257 -91.57 -80.99 20.52
N GLN A 258 -90.95 -82.15 20.28
CA GLN A 258 -91.31 -83.38 21.00
C GLN A 258 -90.99 -83.28 22.50
N ARG A 259 -89.81 -82.75 22.85
CA ARG A 259 -89.44 -82.52 24.26
C ARG A 259 -90.38 -81.52 24.92
N GLU A 260 -90.70 -80.40 24.27
CA GLU A 260 -91.67 -79.42 24.79
C GLU A 260 -93.05 -80.04 25.01
N ALA A 261 -93.52 -80.87 24.09
CA ALA A 261 -94.80 -81.58 24.24
C ALA A 261 -94.78 -82.59 25.40
N GLU A 262 -93.66 -83.29 25.59
CA GLU A 262 -93.45 -84.23 26.70
C GLU A 262 -93.42 -83.49 28.05
N GLN A 263 -92.76 -82.34 28.13
CA GLN A 263 -92.79 -81.48 29.32
C GLN A 263 -94.21 -81.04 29.67
N LYS A 264 -94.98 -80.57 28.68
CA LYS A 264 -96.38 -80.20 28.89
C LYS A 264 -97.23 -81.38 29.39
N ARG A 265 -96.97 -82.61 28.91
CA ARG A 265 -97.64 -83.82 29.40
C ARG A 265 -97.25 -84.15 30.84
N ILE A 266 -95.97 -84.07 31.20
CA ILE A 266 -95.49 -84.32 32.56
C ILE A 266 -96.14 -83.33 33.54
N ILE A 267 -96.15 -82.05 33.16
CA ILE A 267 -96.80 -80.98 33.92
C ILE A 267 -98.29 -81.28 34.06
N ALA A 268 -99.01 -81.59 32.99
CA ALA A 268 -100.46 -81.85 33.05
C ALA A 268 -100.86 -83.16 33.77
N ALA A 269 -100.01 -84.19 33.78
CA ALA A 269 -100.31 -85.49 34.37
C ALA A 269 -100.16 -85.50 35.90
N CYS A 270 -99.38 -84.60 36.47
CA CYS A 270 -99.26 -84.47 37.92
C CYS A 270 -100.56 -83.91 38.51
N ARG A 271 -101.13 -84.59 39.51
CA ARG A 271 -102.32 -84.14 40.27
C ARG A 271 -102.09 -84.07 41.78
N HIS A 272 -100.82 -84.05 42.18
CA HIS A 272 -100.42 -84.07 43.59
C HIS A 272 -100.34 -82.67 44.22
N GLY A 273 -100.75 -81.64 43.49
CA GLY A 273 -100.88 -80.27 44.01
C GLY A 273 -102.18 -80.09 44.79
N PRO A 274 -102.29 -79.00 45.57
CA PRO A 274 -103.49 -78.68 46.34
C PRO A 274 -104.74 -78.62 45.44
N GLY A 275 -105.79 -79.35 45.78
CA GLY A 275 -107.05 -79.38 45.00
C GLY A 275 -107.00 -80.24 43.72
N GLY A 276 -106.00 -81.11 43.56
CA GLY A 276 -105.88 -81.99 42.39
C GLY A 276 -105.23 -81.33 41.16
N SER A 277 -104.58 -80.19 41.38
CA SER A 277 -103.78 -79.46 40.38
C SER A 277 -102.36 -80.04 40.24
N SER A 278 -101.63 -79.59 39.23
CA SER A 278 -100.22 -79.99 39.05
C SER A 278 -99.29 -79.19 39.94
N VAL A 279 -98.37 -79.88 40.60
CA VAL A 279 -97.29 -79.28 41.40
C VAL A 279 -96.29 -78.51 40.52
N PHE A 280 -96.26 -78.80 39.20
CA PHE A 280 -95.35 -78.19 38.24
C PHE A 280 -95.98 -77.03 37.46
N ALA A 281 -97.22 -76.63 37.77
CA ALA A 281 -97.92 -75.54 37.09
C ALA A 281 -98.35 -74.44 38.08
N GLY A 282 -98.17 -73.18 37.71
CA GLY A 282 -98.53 -72.00 38.53
C GLY A 282 -97.39 -70.99 38.63
N ASP A 283 -97.58 -69.92 39.41
CA ASP A 283 -96.62 -68.82 39.53
C ASP A 283 -95.31 -69.23 40.25
N ASN A 284 -95.33 -70.35 41.00
CA ASN A 284 -94.17 -70.97 41.63
C ASN A 284 -94.20 -72.50 41.43
N PRO A 285 -93.74 -73.01 40.26
CA PRO A 285 -93.71 -74.45 40.01
C PRO A 285 -92.64 -75.11 40.89
N ALA A 286 -92.94 -76.26 41.51
CA ALA A 286 -91.95 -76.93 42.36
C ALA A 286 -90.89 -77.66 41.52
N ASP A 287 -89.67 -77.73 42.06
CA ASP A 287 -88.54 -78.37 41.36
C ASP A 287 -88.63 -79.89 41.32
N LYS A 288 -89.51 -80.53 42.11
CA LYS A 288 -89.68 -82.00 42.11
C LYS A 288 -91.05 -82.44 42.58
N CYS A 289 -91.49 -83.59 42.08
CA CYS A 289 -92.64 -84.32 42.62
C CYS A 289 -92.20 -85.76 42.91
N PHE A 290 -92.17 -86.14 44.19
CA PHE A 290 -91.76 -87.48 44.61
C PHE A 290 -92.74 -88.56 44.17
N SER A 291 -94.04 -88.26 44.14
CA SER A 291 -95.08 -89.20 43.72
C SER A 291 -95.07 -89.47 42.21
N CYS A 292 -94.76 -88.45 41.40
CA CYS A 292 -94.60 -88.63 39.95
C CYS A 292 -93.18 -89.04 39.55
N GLY A 293 -92.19 -88.93 40.44
CA GLY A 293 -90.81 -89.33 40.18
C GLY A 293 -90.07 -88.44 39.18
N PHE A 294 -90.41 -87.14 39.09
CA PHE A 294 -89.74 -86.16 38.23
C PHE A 294 -89.07 -85.05 39.04
N ILE A 295 -87.93 -84.55 38.53
CA ILE A 295 -87.14 -83.45 39.08
C ILE A 295 -86.73 -82.50 37.94
N TRP A 296 -86.68 -81.20 38.24
CA TRP A 296 -86.18 -80.16 37.33
C TRP A 296 -84.66 -80.29 37.18
N ASP A 297 -84.19 -80.29 35.95
CA ASP A 297 -82.77 -80.31 35.61
C ASP A 297 -82.36 -78.92 35.10
N GLU A 298 -81.50 -78.23 35.85
CA GLU A 298 -81.05 -76.87 35.51
C GLU A 298 -80.26 -76.83 34.19
N GLU A 299 -79.42 -77.84 33.94
CA GLU A 299 -78.58 -77.92 32.73
C GLU A 299 -79.39 -78.07 31.45
N SER A 300 -80.45 -78.89 31.48
CA SER A 300 -81.31 -79.08 30.31
C SER A 300 -82.55 -78.20 30.33
N SER A 301 -82.84 -77.50 31.44
CA SER A 301 -84.05 -76.70 31.66
C SER A 301 -85.34 -77.48 31.35
N LEU A 302 -85.40 -78.74 31.79
CA LEU A 302 -86.50 -79.68 31.57
C LEU A 302 -86.74 -80.54 32.82
N TYR A 303 -87.98 -80.95 33.08
CA TYR A 303 -88.30 -82.00 34.05
C TYR A 303 -87.88 -83.36 33.50
N ILE A 304 -87.05 -84.08 34.26
CA ILE A 304 -86.55 -85.41 33.92
C ILE A 304 -86.91 -86.42 35.02
N PRO A 305 -87.03 -87.71 34.69
CA PRO A 305 -87.24 -88.74 35.70
C PRO A 305 -86.08 -88.78 36.70
N VAL A 306 -86.37 -88.99 37.98
CA VAL A 306 -85.37 -89.04 39.06
C VAL A 306 -84.28 -90.10 38.78
N ASN A 307 -84.65 -91.20 38.12
CA ASN A 307 -83.72 -92.26 37.71
C ASN A 307 -82.72 -91.83 36.61
N VAL A 308 -83.08 -90.85 35.78
CA VAL A 308 -82.22 -90.30 34.72
C VAL A 308 -81.32 -89.20 35.29
N ALA A 309 -81.84 -88.37 36.20
CA ALA A 309 -81.07 -87.38 36.93
C ALA A 309 -79.93 -88.03 37.74
N GLY A 310 -80.20 -89.15 38.40
CA GLY A 310 -79.19 -89.91 39.15
C GLY A 310 -78.06 -90.47 38.28
N LYS A 311 -78.35 -90.89 37.04
CA LYS A 311 -77.36 -91.38 36.07
C LYS A 311 -76.49 -90.26 35.49
N ARG A 312 -77.05 -89.07 35.26
CA ARG A 312 -76.27 -87.91 34.78
C ARG A 312 -75.26 -87.42 35.81
N LYS A 313 -75.66 -87.39 37.09
CA LYS A 313 -74.77 -87.02 38.20
C LYS A 313 -73.64 -88.03 38.37
N SER A 314 -73.87 -89.34 38.20
CA SER A 314 -72.79 -90.32 38.24
C SER A 314 -71.86 -90.24 37.01
N SER A 315 -72.38 -89.96 35.81
CA SER A 315 -71.53 -89.74 34.62
C SER A 315 -70.72 -88.45 34.67
N ALA A 316 -71.27 -87.35 35.19
CA ALA A 316 -70.54 -86.09 35.40
C ALA A 316 -69.46 -86.25 36.50
N LEU A 317 -69.72 -87.07 37.52
CA LEU A 317 -68.72 -87.44 38.53
C LEU A 317 -67.60 -88.30 37.94
N LEU A 318 -67.91 -89.20 36.99
CA LEU A 318 -66.90 -90.01 36.28
C LEU A 318 -66.05 -89.18 35.31
N LEU A 319 -66.64 -88.20 34.61
CA LEU A 319 -65.91 -87.28 33.71
C LEU A 319 -64.98 -86.35 34.50
N SER A 320 -65.44 -85.79 35.62
CA SER A 320 -64.60 -84.95 36.49
C SER A 320 -63.48 -85.72 37.21
N ILE A 321 -63.64 -87.04 37.43
CA ILE A 321 -62.55 -87.92 37.91
C ILE A 321 -61.55 -88.23 36.78
N ALA A 322 -62.00 -88.34 35.53
CA ALA A 322 -61.12 -88.56 34.37
C ALA A 322 -60.28 -87.32 34.03
N GLU A 323 -60.86 -86.11 34.10
CA GLU A 323 -60.12 -84.85 33.93
C GLU A 323 -59.09 -84.62 35.04
N LYS A 324 -59.35 -85.07 36.27
CA LYS A 324 -58.39 -85.00 37.40
C LYS A 324 -57.26 -86.04 37.34
N LYS A 325 -57.34 -87.05 36.46
CA LYS A 325 -56.30 -88.07 36.27
C LYS A 325 -55.52 -87.93 34.95
N GLY A 326 -55.83 -86.91 34.16
CA GLY A 326 -55.24 -86.63 32.85
C GLY A 326 -54.29 -85.43 32.80
N THR A 327 -53.67 -85.06 33.93
CA THR A 327 -52.53 -84.13 34.01
C THR A 327 -51.32 -84.84 34.58
#